data_AF-A0AAV2HV88-F1
#
_entry.id   AF-A0AAV2HV88-F1
#
_cell.length_a   1.000
_cell.length_b   1.000
_cell.length_c   1.000
_cell.angle_alpha   90.00
_cell.angle_beta   90.00
_cell.angle_gamma   90.00
#
_symmetry.space_group_name_H-M   'P 1'
#
loop_
_entity.id
_entity.type
_entity.pdbx_description
1 polymer ?
#
loop_
_entity_poly.entity_id
_entity_poly.type
_entity_poly.pdbx_seq_one_letter_code
_entity_poly.pdbx_strand_id
1 'polypeptide(L)' 'DHERFLPSLTVSDKMRMLHTYLVLADALRNMRVEFFFVQGSLLGAHRHQGVIPWDDDIDITVNVTDWKLVRHGLSCIDG' A
#
# COMPACT_ATOMS: atom_id res chain seq x y z
N ASP A 1 21.60 -15.62 6.46
CA ASP A 1 21.97 -14.98 5.19
C ASP A 1 21.50 -13.53 5.24
N HIS A 2 22.42 -12.56 5.18
CA HIS A 2 22.12 -11.15 5.47
C HIS A 2 21.49 -10.41 4.28
N GLU A 3 21.52 -11.01 3.09
CA GLU A 3 21.01 -10.43 1.85
C GLU A 3 19.50 -10.17 1.88
N ARG A 4 18.75 -10.90 2.73
CA ARG A 4 17.29 -10.72 2.90
C ARG A 4 16.88 -9.34 3.44
N PHE A 5 17.81 -8.60 4.04
CA PHE A 5 17.55 -7.26 4.58
C PHE A 5 18.05 -6.13 3.68
N LEU A 6 18.46 -6.45 2.45
CA LEU A 6 18.79 -5.44 1.44
C LEU A 6 17.52 -4.96 0.72
N PRO A 7 17.50 -3.73 0.19
CA PRO A 7 16.40 -3.28 -0.64
C PRO A 7 16.13 -4.27 -1.78
N SER A 8 14.90 -4.80 -1.80
CA SER A 8 14.42 -5.76 -2.79
C SER A 8 14.05 -5.08 -4.12
N LEU A 9 13.62 -3.81 -4.04
CA LEU A 9 13.21 -3.00 -5.17
C LEU A 9 14.28 -1.98 -5.56
N THR A 10 14.36 -1.68 -6.87
CA THR A 10 15.08 -0.49 -7.32
C THR A 10 14.39 0.77 -6.79
N VAL A 11 15.11 1.90 -6.74
CA VAL A 11 14.49 3.19 -6.36
C VAL A 11 13.30 3.51 -7.25
N SER A 12 13.40 3.21 -8.56
CA SER A 12 12.31 3.46 -9.52
C SER A 12 11.09 2.59 -9.25
N ASP A 13 11.29 1.31 -8.93
CA ASP A 13 10.21 0.39 -8.56
C ASP A 13 9.55 0.81 -7.24
N LYS A 14 10.34 1.22 -6.24
CA LYS A 14 9.81 1.71 -4.96
C LYS A 14 8.99 2.98 -5.13
N MET A 15 9.39 3.87 -6.04
CA MET A 15 8.60 5.06 -6.40
C MET A 15 7.29 4.69 -7.11
N ARG A 16 7.30 3.69 -8.01
CA ARG A 16 6.07 3.18 -8.63
C ARG A 16 5.12 2.60 -7.59
N MET A 17 5.62 1.77 -6.68
CA MET A 17 4.84 1.20 -5.59
C MET A 17 4.19 2.28 -4.71
N LEU A 18 4.96 3.30 -4.32
CA LEU A 18 4.43 4.44 -3.56
C LEU A 18 3.38 5.22 -4.34
N HIS A 19 3.59 5.43 -5.64
CA HIS A 19 2.61 6.07 -6.51
C HIS A 19 1.31 5.26 -6.61
N THR A 20 1.41 3.93 -6.79
CA THR A 20 0.25 3.03 -6.78
C THR A 20 -0.53 3.12 -5.46
N TYR A 21 0.16 3.15 -4.32
CA TYR A 21 -0.49 3.36 -3.02
C TYR A 21 -1.18 4.72 -2.92
N LEU A 22 -0.57 5.81 -3.42
CA LEU A 22 -1.18 7.14 -3.38
C LEU A 22 -2.48 7.19 -4.20
N VAL A 23 -2.51 6.59 -5.39
CA VAL A 23 -3.71 6.49 -6.22
C VAL A 23 -4.80 5.68 -5.52
N LEU A 24 -4.44 4.53 -4.95
CA LEU A 24 -5.36 3.69 -4.18
C LEU A 24 -5.93 4.44 -2.96
N ALA A 25 -5.08 5.11 -2.18
CA ALA A 25 -5.48 5.86 -0.99
C ALA A 25 -6.43 7.01 -1.33
N ASP A 26 -6.17 7.73 -2.43
CA ASP A 26 -7.07 8.79 -2.91
C ASP A 26 -8.43 8.24 -3.33
N ALA A 27 -8.45 7.14 -4.08
CA ALA A 27 -9.69 6.47 -4.48
C ALA A 27 -10.53 6.03 -3.29
N LEU A 28 -9.92 5.39 -2.28
CA LEU A 28 -10.61 4.97 -1.06
C LEU A 28 -11.17 6.16 -0.27
N ARG A 29 -10.42 7.25 -0.16
CA ARG A 29 -10.90 8.50 0.48
C ARG A 29 -12.07 9.12 -0.26
N ASN A 30 -12.04 9.16 -1.59
CA ASN A 30 -13.13 9.67 -2.42
C ASN A 30 -14.41 8.83 -2.28
N MET A 31 -14.26 7.52 -2.09
CA MET A 31 -15.38 6.61 -1.78
C MET A 31 -15.82 6.64 -0.32
N ARG A 32 -15.14 7.39 0.55
CA ARG A 32 -15.34 7.43 2.01
C ARG A 32 -15.21 6.04 2.66
N VAL A 33 -14.30 5.21 2.14
CA VAL A 33 -13.95 3.91 2.71
C VAL A 33 -12.78 4.10 3.67
N GLU A 34 -12.98 3.70 4.93
CA GLU A 34 -11.90 3.65 5.92
C GLU A 34 -10.95 2.50 5.62
N PHE A 35 -9.66 2.76 5.75
CA PHE A 35 -8.61 1.76 5.59
C PHE A 35 -7.45 2.01 6.55
N PHE A 36 -6.73 0.95 6.86
CA PHE A 36 -5.56 1.00 7.75
C PHE A 36 -4.41 0.21 7.16
N PHE A 37 -3.17 0.63 7.44
CA PHE A 37 -2.01 -0.22 7.19
C PHE A 37 -2.03 -1.45 8.08
N VAL A 38 -1.53 -2.57 7.55
CA VAL A 38 -1.39 -3.83 8.30
C VAL A 38 -0.02 -4.46 8.07
N GLN A 39 0.31 -5.47 8.88
CA GLN A 39 1.53 -6.27 8.73
C GLN A 39 2.82 -5.42 8.64
N GLY A 40 3.71 -5.74 7.68
CA GLY A 40 4.99 -5.05 7.47
C GLY A 40 4.82 -3.57 7.20
N SER A 41 3.75 -3.18 6.49
CA SER A 41 3.45 -1.77 6.19
C SER A 41 3.14 -0.95 7.45
N LEU A 42 2.34 -1.49 8.38
CA LEU A 42 2.08 -0.82 9.65
C LEU A 42 3.34 -0.71 10.51
N LEU A 43 4.11 -1.80 10.58
CA LEU A 43 5.37 -1.82 11.33
C LEU A 43 6.38 -0.84 10.74
N GLY A 44 6.49 -0.76 9.43
CA GLY A 44 7.34 0.21 8.73
C GLY A 44 6.93 1.63 9.06
N ALA A 45 5.64 1.96 8.92
CA ALA A 45 5.12 3.29 9.25
C ALA A 45 5.48 3.70 10.68
N HIS A 46 5.36 2.79 11.66
CA HIS A 46 5.72 3.08 13.04
C HIS A 46 7.24 3.14 13.29
N ARG A 47 7.99 2.14 12.82
CA ARG A 47 9.42 1.95 13.15
C ARG A 47 10.37 2.79 12.31
N HIS A 48 10.08 2.92 11.02
CA HIS A 48 10.93 3.60 10.04
C HIS A 48 10.36 4.93 9.57
N GLN A 49 9.13 5.29 9.99
CA GLN A 49 8.43 6.47 9.46
C GLN A 49 8.29 6.39 7.92
N GLY A 50 8.14 5.17 7.41
CA GLY A 50 8.12 4.85 5.98
C GLY A 50 8.15 3.35 5.73
N VAL A 51 8.25 2.94 4.47
CA VAL A 51 8.30 1.51 4.11
C VAL A 51 9.61 0.89 4.60
N ILE A 52 9.55 -0.34 5.11
CA ILE A 52 10.75 -1.09 5.51
C ILE A 52 11.70 -1.18 4.30
N PRO A 53 13.04 -1.06 4.48
CA PRO A 53 13.95 -0.94 3.34
C PRO A 53 13.86 -2.09 2.33
N TRP A 54 13.63 -3.32 2.81
CA TRP A 54 13.58 -4.56 2.04
C TRP A 54 12.17 -5.06 1.70
N ASP A 55 11.11 -4.34 2.11
CA ASP A 55 9.74 -4.67 1.69
C ASP A 55 9.53 -4.27 0.23
N ASP A 56 8.82 -5.12 -0.51
CA ASP A 56 8.46 -4.98 -1.92
C ASP A 56 6.97 -4.72 -2.17
N ASP A 57 6.17 -4.60 -1.11
CA ASP A 57 4.73 -4.35 -1.16
C ASP A 57 4.25 -3.31 -0.14
N ILE A 58 2.96 -2.97 -0.25
CA ILE A 58 2.23 -2.17 0.75
C ILE A 58 0.88 -2.86 1.01
N ASP A 59 0.67 -3.27 2.26
CA ASP A 59 -0.57 -3.89 2.71
C ASP A 59 -1.49 -2.89 3.41
N ILE A 60 -2.74 -2.86 2.97
CA ILE A 60 -3.84 -2.20 3.67
C ILE A 60 -4.98 -3.17 3.95
N THR A 61 -5.85 -2.82 4.89
CA THR A 61 -7.12 -3.50 5.12
C THR A 61 -8.27 -2.51 5.03
N VAL A 62 -9.43 -3.00 4.60
CA VAL A 62 -10.71 -2.28 4.53
C VAL A 62 -11.78 -3.11 5.24
N ASN A 63 -12.89 -2.48 5.64
CA ASN A 63 -14.02 -3.24 6.15
C ASN A 63 -14.58 -4.16 5.06
N VAL A 64 -14.80 -5.45 5.39
CA VAL A 64 -15.35 -6.44 4.45
C VAL A 64 -16.71 -6.04 3.90
N THR A 65 -17.50 -5.26 4.66
CA THR A 65 -18.79 -4.73 4.20
C THR A 65 -18.65 -3.81 2.98
N ASP A 66 -17.51 -3.13 2.84
CA ASP A 66 -17.25 -2.17 1.77
C ASP A 66 -16.59 -2.82 0.54
N TRP A 67 -16.27 -4.11 0.59
CA TRP A 67 -15.51 -4.81 -0.45
C TRP A 67 -16.11 -4.65 -1.86
N LYS A 68 -17.44 -4.71 -1.98
CA LYS A 68 -18.11 -4.54 -3.28
C LYS A 68 -17.93 -3.12 -3.84
N LEU A 69 -18.00 -2.10 -2.97
CA LEU A 69 -17.78 -0.71 -3.34
C LEU A 69 -16.33 -0.49 -3.76
N VAL A 70 -15.38 -0.96 -2.94
CA VAL A 70 -13.93 -0.87 -3.22
C VAL A 70 -13.61 -1.52 -4.56
N ARG A 71 -14.06 -2.76 -4.79
CA ARG A 71 -13.82 -3.49 -6.04
C ARG A 71 -14.36 -2.72 -7.24
N HIS A 72 -15.56 -2.16 -7.13
CA HIS A 72 -16.15 -1.38 -8.21
C HIS A 72 -15.39 -0.08 -8.46
N GLY A 73 -15.12 0.72 -7.43
CA GLY A 73 -14.44 2.00 -7.59
C GLY A 73 -13.02 1.86 -8.15
N LEU A 74 -12.27 0.84 -7.69
CA LEU A 74 -10.94 0.57 -8.24
C LEU A 74 -10.97 0.09 -9.69
N SER A 75 -12.05 -0.57 -10.13
CA SER A 75 -12.20 -0.99 -11.53
C SER A 75 -12.42 0.16 -12.51
N CYS A 76 -12.72 1.36 -12.02
CA CYS A 76 -12.95 2.56 -12.81
C CYS A 76 -11.71 3.45 -12.95
N ILE A 77 -10.56 3.02 -12.39
CA ILE A 77 -9.29 3.77 -12.45
C ILE A 77 -8.48 3.23 -13.63
N ASP A 78 -8.05 4.12 -14.51
CA ASP A 78 -7.17 3.78 -15.62
C ASP A 78 -5.80 3.31 -15.11
N GLY A 79 -5.28 2.24 -15.71
CA GLY A 79 -3.99 1.62 -15.37
C GLY A 79 -2.79 2.20 -16.09
#